data_AF-A0A5C4TFI3-F1
#
_entry.id   AF-A0A5C4TFI3-F1
#
_cell.length_a   1.000
_cell.length_b   1.000
_cell.length_c   1.000
_cell.angle_alpha   90.00
_cell.angle_beta   90.00
_cell.angle_gamma   90.00
#
_symmetry.space_group_name_H-M   'P 1'
#
loop_
_entity.id
_entity.type
_entity.pdbx_description
1 polymer ?
#
loop_
_entity_poly.entity_id
_entity_poly.type
_entity_poly.pdbx_seq_one_letter_code
_entity_poly.pdbx_strand_id
1 'polypeptide(L)'
;METLAWIEWALQDSRFDESRLGAIGNSGGGTLTCFLAAISDKLAVLSSSGYPSTFEYVARCKERGHCSCNIIPDIVGELEMWQLYGAFAPKPLFLFQGDLDRIFPQDLFYTVMRKVKYAYAEVGAEQWFQYAAYPGTHSWDSYRRMKLSEFMAEHLGLLPAEEMEDDTRDVLDESQHCWETVPEHAITTNELAMRLSGKRFPDDVQLWDVYPPKQTGAPIDEAALLNCSHRQVLAQFEAFLKK
;
A
#
# COMPACT_ATOMS: atom_id res chain seq x y z
N MET A 1 -1.11 11.85 5.99
CA MET A 1 -0.31 10.62 5.99
C MET A 1 0.92 10.86 6.83
N GLU A 2 1.09 10.11 7.93
CA GLU A 2 2.25 10.18 8.82
C GLU A 2 3.58 10.13 8.04
N THR A 3 3.65 9.31 6.99
CA THR A 3 4.84 9.16 6.15
C THR A 3 5.27 10.45 5.45
N LEU A 4 4.34 11.35 5.09
CA LEU A 4 4.72 12.66 4.55
C LEU A 4 5.41 13.53 5.61
N ALA A 5 4.98 13.42 6.87
CA ALA A 5 5.64 14.13 7.96
C ALA A 5 7.04 13.56 8.23
N TRP A 6 7.22 12.23 8.11
CA TRP A 6 8.55 11.60 8.17
C TRP A 6 9.47 12.06 7.04
N ILE A 7 8.96 12.18 5.81
CA ILE A 7 9.71 12.72 4.67
C ILE A 7 10.11 14.17 4.94
N GLU A 8 9.18 15.02 5.38
CA GLU A 8 9.46 16.42 5.70
C GLU A 8 10.49 16.55 6.82
N TRP A 9 10.38 15.73 7.86
CA TRP A 9 11.37 15.69 8.94
C TRP A 9 12.76 15.30 8.42
N ALA A 10 12.85 14.26 7.58
CA ALA A 10 14.13 13.82 7.01
C ALA A 10 14.77 14.89 6.12
N LEU A 11 13.96 15.65 5.37
CA LEU A 11 14.43 16.76 4.53
C LEU A 11 15.02 17.93 5.35
N GLN A 12 14.61 18.10 6.59
CA GLN A 12 15.10 19.18 7.46
C GLN A 12 16.35 18.80 8.26
N ASP A 13 16.75 17.52 8.25
CA ASP A 13 17.86 17.01 9.03
C ASP A 13 19.10 16.80 8.16
N SER A 14 20.20 17.49 8.51
CA SER A 14 21.45 17.50 7.75
C SER A 14 22.15 16.15 7.65
N ARG A 15 21.70 15.12 8.38
CA ARG A 15 22.24 13.76 8.28
C ARG A 15 21.76 13.03 7.04
N PHE A 16 20.66 13.48 6.42
CA PHE A 16 20.07 12.85 5.26
C PHE A 16 20.32 13.68 3.99
N ASP A 17 20.45 12.97 2.88
CA ASP A 17 20.59 13.59 1.56
C ASP A 17 19.21 13.69 0.91
N GLU A 18 18.70 14.92 0.81
CA GLU A 18 17.39 15.21 0.21
C GLU A 18 17.24 14.71 -1.23
N SER A 19 18.35 14.59 -1.97
CA SER A 19 18.33 14.11 -3.36
C SER A 19 18.22 12.60 -3.49
N ARG A 20 18.38 11.86 -2.38
CA ARG A 20 18.45 10.40 -2.35
C ARG A 20 17.38 9.74 -1.49
N LEU A 21 16.21 10.37 -1.39
CA LEU A 21 15.07 9.80 -0.66
C LEU A 21 14.31 8.78 -1.52
N GLY A 22 14.21 7.54 -1.05
CA GLY A 22 13.45 6.48 -1.68
C GLY A 22 12.38 5.90 -0.76
N ALA A 23 11.30 5.36 -1.33
CA ALA A 23 10.29 4.63 -0.57
C ALA A 23 10.07 3.23 -1.14
N ILE A 24 10.02 2.23 -0.27
CA ILE A 24 9.77 0.82 -0.62
C ILE A 24 8.65 0.26 0.25
N GLY A 25 7.90 -0.71 -0.27
CA GLY A 25 6.85 -1.33 0.52
C GLY A 25 6.29 -2.61 -0.07
N ASN A 26 5.90 -3.53 0.82
CA ASN A 26 5.18 -4.76 0.48
C ASN A 26 3.79 -4.76 1.10
N SER A 27 2.78 -5.30 0.40
CA SER A 27 1.43 -5.48 0.94
C SER A 27 0.83 -4.15 1.45
N GLY A 28 0.56 -4.00 2.75
CA GLY A 28 0.14 -2.72 3.34
C GLY A 28 1.15 -1.58 3.14
N GLY A 29 2.45 -1.89 3.14
CA GLY A 29 3.48 -0.93 2.72
C GLY A 29 3.42 -0.63 1.22
N GLY A 30 3.01 -1.61 0.40
CA GLY A 30 2.73 -1.44 -1.02
C GLY A 30 1.55 -0.51 -1.27
N THR A 31 0.50 -0.58 -0.44
CA THR A 31 -0.62 0.37 -0.43
C THR A 31 -0.11 1.79 -0.17
N LEU A 32 0.71 1.96 0.86
CA LEU A 32 1.27 3.26 1.20
C LEU A 32 2.13 3.82 0.06
N THR A 33 3.01 3.01 -0.55
CA THR A 33 3.84 3.47 -1.67
C THR A 33 3.03 3.76 -2.92
N CYS A 34 1.89 3.09 -3.15
CA CYS A 34 0.96 3.46 -4.22
C CYS A 34 0.43 4.89 -4.06
N PHE A 35 0.02 5.29 -2.85
CA PHE A 35 -0.42 6.67 -2.60
C PHE A 35 0.73 7.66 -2.62
N LEU A 36 1.90 7.30 -2.08
CA LEU A 36 3.10 8.14 -2.13
C LEU A 36 3.51 8.47 -3.57
N ALA A 37 3.35 7.52 -4.50
CA ALA A 37 3.61 7.72 -5.92
C ALA A 37 2.83 8.90 -6.52
N ALA A 38 1.60 9.14 -6.03
CA ALA A 38 0.74 10.20 -6.54
C ALA A 38 0.86 11.53 -5.80
N ILE A 39 1.23 11.52 -4.52
CA ILE A 39 1.18 12.71 -3.66
C ILE A 39 2.56 13.30 -3.32
N SER A 40 3.63 12.54 -3.48
CA SER A 40 4.98 12.94 -3.04
C SER A 40 5.89 13.24 -4.22
N ASP A 41 6.16 14.53 -4.42
CA ASP A 41 7.15 15.02 -5.40
C ASP A 41 8.59 14.95 -4.85
N LYS A 42 8.79 14.57 -3.59
CA LYS A 42 10.10 14.60 -2.92
C LYS A 42 10.92 13.31 -3.06
N LEU A 43 10.27 12.20 -3.38
CA LEU A 43 10.97 10.92 -3.53
C LEU A 43 11.71 10.88 -4.87
N ALA A 44 12.97 10.44 -4.84
CA ALA A 44 13.81 10.23 -6.02
C ALA A 44 13.51 8.88 -6.70
N VAL A 45 13.17 7.86 -5.92
CA VAL A 45 12.87 6.50 -6.39
C VAL A 45 11.75 5.88 -5.57
N LEU A 46 10.94 5.01 -6.17
CA LEU A 46 9.88 4.31 -5.48
C LEU A 46 9.80 2.84 -5.89
N SER A 47 9.54 1.96 -4.93
CA SER A 47 9.14 0.59 -5.21
C SER A 47 7.90 0.17 -4.43
N SER A 48 7.04 -0.60 -5.09
CA SER A 48 5.82 -1.14 -4.51
C SER A 48 5.65 -2.60 -4.92
N SER A 49 5.31 -3.44 -3.96
CA SER A 49 5.20 -4.88 -4.16
C SER A 49 4.05 -5.51 -3.38
N GLY A 50 3.58 -6.68 -3.84
CA GLY A 50 2.50 -7.42 -3.18
C GLY A 50 1.21 -6.60 -3.00
N TYR A 51 0.97 -5.64 -3.89
CA TYR A 51 -0.19 -4.73 -3.87
C TYR A 51 -0.63 -4.25 -5.26
N PRO A 52 0.29 -3.97 -6.22
CA PRO A 52 -0.10 -3.39 -7.50
C PRO A 52 -1.21 -4.18 -8.21
N SER A 53 -2.42 -3.63 -8.20
CA SER A 53 -3.66 -4.28 -8.64
C SER A 53 -4.68 -3.22 -9.08
N THR A 54 -5.97 -3.41 -8.84
CA THR A 54 -7.03 -2.42 -9.11
C THR A 54 -7.90 -2.23 -7.88
N PHE A 55 -8.46 -1.04 -7.71
CA PHE A 55 -9.42 -0.80 -6.63
C PHE A 55 -10.68 -1.66 -6.81
N GLU A 56 -11.08 -1.91 -8.06
CA GLU A 56 -12.14 -2.85 -8.39
C GLU A 56 -11.85 -4.27 -7.88
N TYR A 57 -10.62 -4.77 -8.03
CA TYR A 57 -10.26 -6.10 -7.53
C TYR A 57 -10.29 -6.15 -6.01
N VAL A 58 -9.74 -5.14 -5.33
CA VAL A 58 -9.79 -5.02 -3.88
C VAL A 58 -11.24 -5.00 -3.40
N ALA A 59 -12.12 -4.20 -4.03
CA ALA A 59 -13.54 -4.17 -3.69
C ALA A 59 -14.24 -5.53 -3.84
N ARG A 60 -13.86 -6.30 -4.89
CA ARG A 60 -14.47 -7.60 -5.21
C ARG A 60 -13.86 -8.78 -4.47
N CYS A 61 -12.75 -8.60 -3.74
CA CYS A 61 -12.08 -9.68 -3.01
C CYS A 61 -12.87 -10.04 -1.74
N LYS A 62 -14.05 -10.65 -1.95
CA LYS A 62 -15.06 -10.93 -0.90
C LYS A 62 -14.67 -12.02 0.09
N GLU A 63 -13.49 -12.60 -0.04
CA GLU A 63 -13.05 -13.71 0.81
C GLU A 63 -12.29 -13.23 2.06
N ARG A 64 -11.99 -11.92 2.19
CA ARG A 64 -11.17 -11.40 3.28
C ARG A 64 -11.65 -10.05 3.78
N GLY A 65 -11.46 -9.81 5.07
CA GLY A 65 -11.57 -8.47 5.62
C GLY A 65 -10.35 -7.65 5.23
N HIS A 66 -10.55 -6.56 4.48
CA HIS A 66 -9.48 -5.61 4.21
C HIS A 66 -9.21 -4.73 5.43
N CYS A 67 -7.95 -4.35 5.62
CA CYS A 67 -7.60 -3.28 6.54
C CYS A 67 -8.29 -1.99 6.09
N SER A 68 -8.76 -1.18 7.04
CA SER A 68 -9.44 0.09 6.75
C SER A 68 -8.62 1.04 5.86
N CYS A 69 -7.29 0.91 5.84
CA CYS A 69 -6.42 1.68 4.95
C CYS A 69 -6.60 1.40 3.45
N ASN A 70 -7.24 0.28 3.10
CA ASN A 70 -7.54 -0.09 1.72
C ASN A 70 -8.92 0.36 1.25
N ILE A 71 -9.76 0.86 2.16
CA ILE A 71 -11.13 1.26 1.86
C ILE A 71 -11.12 2.75 1.53
N ILE A 72 -11.25 3.08 0.24
CA ILE A 72 -11.50 4.44 -0.22
C ILE A 72 -12.94 4.50 -0.70
N PRO A 73 -13.80 5.28 -0.02
CA PRO A 73 -15.18 5.41 -0.41
C PRO A 73 -15.34 5.92 -1.85
N ASP A 74 -16.31 5.37 -2.58
CA ASP A 74 -16.71 5.80 -3.94
C ASP A 74 -15.58 5.76 -5.00
N ILE A 75 -14.46 5.08 -4.75
CA ILE A 75 -13.28 5.14 -5.63
C ILE A 75 -13.42 4.32 -6.91
N VAL A 76 -14.23 3.26 -6.88
CA VAL A 76 -14.32 2.30 -7.99
C VAL A 76 -14.94 2.98 -9.21
N GLY A 77 -14.18 3.03 -10.30
CA GLY A 77 -14.58 3.69 -11.54
C GLY A 77 -14.19 5.17 -11.65
N GLU A 78 -13.72 5.80 -10.58
CA GLU A 78 -13.25 7.19 -10.58
C GLU A 78 -11.73 7.29 -10.77
N LEU A 79 -10.99 6.40 -10.10
CA LEU A 79 -9.53 6.33 -10.15
C LEU A 79 -9.07 4.88 -10.05
N GLU A 80 -7.93 4.57 -10.65
CA GLU A 80 -7.30 3.26 -10.57
C GLU A 80 -5.83 3.34 -10.16
N MET A 81 -5.32 2.26 -9.56
CA MET A 81 -3.95 2.24 -9.01
C MET A 81 -2.88 2.49 -10.07
N TRP A 82 -3.10 2.08 -11.33
CA TRP A 82 -2.15 2.37 -12.41
C TRP A 82 -2.00 3.87 -12.67
N GLN A 83 -3.04 4.68 -12.42
CA GLN A 83 -2.97 6.14 -12.55
C GLN A 83 -2.13 6.73 -11.41
N LEU A 84 -2.28 6.20 -10.20
CA LEU A 84 -1.48 6.60 -9.04
C LEU A 84 0.01 6.30 -9.25
N TYR A 85 0.33 5.09 -9.72
CA TYR A 85 1.71 4.73 -10.08
C TYR A 85 2.24 5.53 -11.28
N GLY A 86 1.38 5.78 -12.28
CA GLY A 86 1.72 6.60 -13.44
C GLY A 86 2.04 8.05 -13.09
N ALA A 87 1.42 8.61 -12.04
CA ALA A 87 1.67 9.97 -11.56
C ALA A 87 3.10 10.17 -11.02
N PHE A 88 3.83 9.09 -10.73
CA PHE A 88 5.24 9.18 -10.31
C PHE A 88 6.20 9.43 -11.48
N ALA A 89 5.76 9.25 -12.72
CA ALA A 89 6.57 9.57 -13.88
C ALA A 89 6.98 11.07 -13.85
N PRO A 90 8.23 11.42 -14.24
CA PRO A 90 9.20 10.60 -14.97
C PRO A 90 10.26 9.92 -14.07
N LYS A 91 9.98 9.67 -12.79
CA LYS A 91 10.98 9.17 -11.84
C LYS A 91 11.09 7.64 -11.81
N PRO A 92 12.23 7.07 -11.38
CA PRO A 92 12.43 5.63 -11.25
C PRO A 92 11.38 4.91 -10.39
N LEU A 93 10.62 4.00 -11.01
CA LEU A 93 9.59 3.19 -10.36
C LEU A 93 9.81 1.70 -10.62
N PHE A 94 9.86 0.91 -9.54
CA PHE A 94 9.94 -0.55 -9.62
C PHE A 94 8.75 -1.23 -8.97
N LEU A 95 7.96 -1.95 -9.78
CA LEU A 95 6.80 -2.71 -9.31
C LEU A 95 7.06 -4.21 -9.46
N PHE A 96 6.98 -4.96 -8.36
CA PHE A 96 7.20 -6.41 -8.45
C PHE A 96 6.28 -7.22 -7.54
N GLN A 97 6.13 -8.51 -7.85
CA GLN A 97 5.39 -9.43 -6.98
C GLN A 97 5.91 -10.86 -7.05
N GLY A 98 5.43 -11.71 -6.13
CA GLY A 98 5.57 -13.16 -6.25
C GLY A 98 4.66 -13.72 -7.34
N ASP A 99 5.13 -14.71 -8.09
CA ASP A 99 4.33 -15.44 -9.08
C ASP A 99 3.33 -16.43 -8.43
N LEU A 100 3.60 -16.86 -7.19
CA LEU A 100 2.72 -17.69 -6.36
C LEU A 100 1.98 -16.86 -5.31
N ASP A 101 1.88 -15.54 -5.48
CA ASP A 101 1.05 -14.69 -4.65
C ASP A 101 -0.44 -15.03 -4.86
N ARG A 102 -1.05 -15.63 -3.83
CA ARG A 102 -2.47 -16.01 -3.85
C ARG A 102 -3.40 -14.86 -3.48
N ILE A 103 -2.87 -13.70 -3.09
CA ILE A 103 -3.63 -12.51 -2.73
C ILE A 103 -3.89 -11.67 -3.98
N PHE A 104 -2.88 -11.48 -4.81
CA PHE A 104 -2.95 -10.67 -6.02
C PHE A 104 -2.59 -11.49 -7.26
N PRO A 105 -3.57 -11.79 -8.13
CA PRO A 105 -3.36 -12.60 -9.32
C PRO A 105 -2.31 -11.98 -10.27
N GLN A 106 -1.44 -12.83 -10.81
CA GLN A 106 -0.34 -12.41 -11.68
C GLN A 106 -0.80 -11.79 -13.01
N ASP A 107 -1.91 -12.27 -13.56
CA ASP A 107 -2.52 -11.72 -14.77
C ASP A 107 -3.04 -10.29 -14.56
N LEU A 108 -3.61 -10.01 -13.37
CA LEU A 108 -4.02 -8.68 -12.96
C LEU A 108 -2.81 -7.75 -12.86
N PHE A 109 -1.75 -8.20 -12.18
CA PHE A 109 -0.50 -7.46 -12.08
C PHE A 109 0.04 -7.03 -13.44
N TYR A 110 0.22 -7.96 -14.38
CA TYR A 110 0.70 -7.61 -15.72
C TYR A 110 -0.22 -6.66 -16.48
N THR A 111 -1.54 -6.74 -16.25
CA THR A 111 -2.50 -5.81 -16.84
C THR A 111 -2.31 -4.39 -16.32
N VAL A 112 -2.06 -4.23 -15.01
CA VAL A 112 -1.75 -2.94 -14.39
C VAL A 112 -0.40 -2.43 -14.89
N MET A 113 0.64 -3.28 -14.94
CA MET A 113 1.98 -2.87 -15.39
C MET A 113 1.98 -2.34 -16.81
N ARG A 114 1.22 -2.94 -17.73
CA ARG A 114 1.06 -2.43 -19.10
C ARG A 114 0.49 -1.02 -19.14
N LYS A 115 -0.47 -0.70 -18.26
CA LYS A 115 -1.07 0.65 -18.18
C LYS A 115 -0.10 1.67 -17.56
N VAL A 116 0.64 1.29 -16.52
CA VAL A 116 1.69 2.16 -15.94
C VAL A 116 2.79 2.42 -16.96
N LYS A 117 3.24 1.38 -17.67
CA LYS A 117 4.21 1.50 -18.77
C LYS A 117 3.75 2.48 -19.84
N TYR A 118 2.48 2.39 -20.25
CA TYR A 118 1.89 3.34 -21.18
C TYR A 118 1.96 4.77 -20.63
N ALA A 119 1.57 5.02 -19.38
CA ALA A 119 1.64 6.33 -18.76
C ALA A 119 3.07 6.91 -18.73
N TYR A 120 4.08 6.08 -18.46
CA TYR A 120 5.49 6.48 -18.53
C TYR A 120 5.96 6.78 -19.96
N ALA A 121 5.49 6.01 -20.95
CA ALA A 121 5.82 6.23 -22.35
C ALA A 121 5.27 7.57 -22.87
N GLU A 122 4.07 7.98 -22.46
CA GLU A 122 3.45 9.25 -22.86
C GLU A 122 4.29 10.48 -22.47
N VAL A 123 5.12 10.37 -21.44
CA VAL A 123 6.04 11.44 -20.99
C VAL A 123 7.51 11.17 -21.36
N GLY A 124 7.78 10.18 -22.22
CA GLY A 124 9.14 9.83 -22.67
C GLY A 124 10.04 9.26 -21.57
N ALA A 125 9.45 8.62 -20.56
CA ALA A 125 10.13 8.13 -19.36
C ALA A 125 10.09 6.60 -19.22
N GLU A 126 9.72 5.84 -20.26
CA GLU A 126 9.57 4.38 -20.20
C GLU A 126 10.77 3.66 -19.57
N GLN A 127 11.99 4.13 -19.82
CA GLN A 127 13.24 3.59 -19.25
C GLN A 127 13.32 3.66 -17.72
N TRP A 128 12.54 4.54 -17.09
CA TRP A 128 12.49 4.70 -15.63
C TRP A 128 11.46 3.79 -14.97
N PHE A 129 10.67 3.05 -15.75
CA PHE A 129 9.71 2.10 -15.21
C PHE A 129 10.19 0.66 -15.40
N GLN A 130 10.35 -0.05 -14.29
CA GLN A 130 10.68 -1.47 -14.26
C GLN A 130 9.56 -2.26 -13.57
N TYR A 131 9.28 -3.46 -14.08
CA TYR A 131 8.40 -4.39 -13.38
C TYR A 131 8.81 -5.86 -13.58
N ALA A 132 8.55 -6.69 -12.57
CA ALA A 132 8.88 -8.11 -12.61
C ALA A 132 7.95 -8.97 -11.74
N ALA A 133 7.73 -10.21 -12.14
CA ALA A 133 7.22 -11.24 -11.24
C ALA A 133 8.34 -12.25 -11.00
N TYR A 134 8.59 -12.57 -9.72
CA TYR A 134 9.64 -13.48 -9.31
C TYR A 134 9.06 -14.75 -8.67
N PRO A 135 9.77 -15.88 -8.74
CA PRO A 135 9.40 -17.09 -8.00
C PRO A 135 9.21 -16.78 -6.51
N GLY A 136 8.04 -17.08 -5.96
CA GLY A 136 7.78 -16.91 -4.53
C GLY A 136 6.35 -16.49 -4.19
N THR A 137 6.07 -16.47 -2.89
CA THR A 137 4.74 -16.13 -2.34
C THR A 137 4.64 -14.62 -2.05
N HIS A 138 3.72 -14.19 -1.18
CA HIS A 138 3.43 -12.78 -0.92
C HIS A 138 4.56 -11.99 -0.20
N SER A 139 5.35 -12.65 0.64
CA SER A 139 6.38 -11.97 1.46
C SER A 139 7.69 -11.82 0.70
N TRP A 140 8.53 -10.85 1.09
CA TRP A 140 9.90 -10.74 0.55
C TRP A 140 10.81 -11.86 1.05
N ASP A 141 11.56 -12.45 0.12
CA ASP A 141 12.70 -13.32 0.38
C ASP A 141 14.01 -12.61 0.04
N SER A 142 15.14 -13.24 0.34
CA SER A 142 16.47 -12.68 0.08
C SER A 142 16.67 -12.33 -1.39
N TYR A 143 16.13 -13.14 -2.31
CA TYR A 143 16.25 -12.90 -3.74
C TYR A 143 15.52 -11.61 -4.17
N ARG A 144 14.28 -11.41 -3.73
CA ARG A 144 13.52 -10.20 -4.05
C ARG A 144 14.04 -8.97 -3.32
N ARG A 145 14.52 -9.12 -2.08
CA ARG A 145 15.26 -8.05 -1.39
C ARG A 145 16.50 -7.65 -2.18
N MET A 146 17.26 -8.60 -2.71
CA MET A 146 18.41 -8.33 -3.56
C MET A 146 18.02 -7.54 -4.82
N LYS A 147 16.95 -7.95 -5.53
CA LYS A 147 16.46 -7.23 -6.71
C LYS A 147 15.97 -5.83 -6.41
N LEU A 148 15.28 -5.66 -5.28
CA LEU A 148 14.91 -4.35 -4.78
C LEU A 148 16.14 -3.50 -4.47
N SER A 149 17.11 -4.03 -3.74
CA SER A 149 18.34 -3.33 -3.36
C SER A 149 19.18 -2.93 -4.57
N GLU A 150 19.30 -3.80 -5.59
CA GLU A 150 19.96 -3.49 -6.87
C GLU A 150 19.34 -2.25 -7.52
N PHE A 151 18.01 -2.24 -7.66
CA PHE A 151 17.27 -1.13 -8.25
C PHE A 151 17.43 0.18 -7.45
N MET A 152 17.30 0.10 -6.12
CA MET A 152 17.43 1.26 -5.24
C MET A 152 18.87 1.81 -5.27
N ALA A 153 19.88 0.94 -5.25
CA ALA A 153 21.27 1.36 -5.27
C ALA A 153 21.65 2.06 -6.57
N GLU A 154 21.20 1.53 -7.72
CA GLU A 154 21.41 2.16 -9.02
C GLU A 154 20.82 3.58 -9.06
N HIS A 155 19.56 3.75 -8.67
CA HIS A 155 18.85 5.02 -8.81
C HIS A 155 19.17 6.04 -7.70
N LEU A 156 19.71 5.60 -6.57
CA LEU A 156 20.16 6.47 -5.49
C LEU A 156 21.68 6.70 -5.51
N GLY A 157 22.43 6.12 -6.45
CA GLY A 157 23.89 6.24 -6.49
C GLY A 157 24.56 5.71 -5.23
N LEU A 158 24.07 4.58 -4.71
CA LEU A 158 24.63 3.90 -3.54
C LEU A 158 25.66 2.84 -3.97
N LEU A 159 26.34 2.25 -2.99
CA LEU A 159 27.17 1.08 -3.23
C LEU A 159 26.30 -0.09 -3.77
N PRO A 160 26.88 -0.99 -4.59
CA PRO A 160 26.16 -2.15 -5.11
C PRO A 160 25.52 -2.96 -3.98
N ALA A 161 24.35 -3.53 -4.27
CA ALA A 161 23.71 -4.45 -3.34
C ALA A 161 24.59 -5.67 -3.10
N GLU A 162 24.67 -6.11 -1.84
CA GLU A 162 25.41 -7.30 -1.43
C GLU A 162 24.42 -8.42 -1.08
N GLU A 163 24.77 -9.66 -1.39
CA GLU A 163 23.98 -10.82 -1.02
C GLU A 163 24.12 -11.09 0.48
N MET A 164 22.98 -11.18 1.19
CA MET A 164 22.96 -11.41 2.64
C MET A 164 22.49 -12.85 2.94
N GLU A 165 23.19 -13.53 3.86
CA GLU A 165 22.74 -14.81 4.42
C GLU A 165 21.53 -14.58 5.34
N ASP A 166 20.32 -14.87 4.83
CA ASP A 166 19.01 -14.87 5.53
C ASP A 166 18.93 -13.99 6.80
N ASP A 167 18.47 -12.77 6.59
CA ASP A 167 18.33 -11.67 7.54
C ASP A 167 16.95 -11.64 8.26
N THR A 168 16.13 -12.70 8.18
CA THR A 168 14.89 -12.78 9.00
C THR A 168 15.17 -12.94 10.50
N ARG A 169 16.43 -12.83 10.93
CA ARG A 169 16.89 -13.08 12.30
C ARG A 169 16.90 -11.81 13.18
N ASP A 170 16.87 -10.62 12.59
CA ASP A 170 16.88 -9.33 13.30
C ASP A 170 15.55 -8.57 13.16
N VAL A 171 14.43 -9.26 13.35
CA VAL A 171 13.11 -8.61 13.48
C VAL A 171 12.91 -8.11 14.90
N LEU A 172 12.32 -6.91 15.02
CA LEU A 172 11.92 -6.41 16.31
C LEU A 172 10.89 -7.35 16.94
N ASP A 173 11.06 -7.69 18.22
CA ASP A 173 10.07 -8.49 18.96
C ASP A 173 8.98 -7.59 19.58
N GLU A 174 7.92 -8.22 20.11
CA GLU A 174 6.78 -7.50 20.69
C GLU A 174 7.13 -6.68 21.93
N SER A 175 8.28 -6.92 22.57
CA SER A 175 8.77 -6.15 23.73
C SER A 175 9.53 -4.89 23.33
N GLN A 176 9.90 -4.76 22.06
CA GLN A 176 10.62 -3.60 21.55
C GLN A 176 9.63 -2.52 21.11
N HIS A 177 9.50 -1.50 21.96
CA HIS A 177 8.64 -0.36 21.72
C HIS A 177 9.45 0.89 21.36
N CYS A 178 8.92 1.74 20.49
CA CYS A 178 9.52 3.05 20.22
C CYS A 178 9.52 3.97 21.47
N TRP A 179 8.60 3.71 22.41
CA TRP A 179 8.42 4.47 23.64
C TRP A 179 8.21 3.49 24.81
N GLU A 180 8.94 3.67 25.90
CA GLU A 180 8.73 2.89 27.14
C GLU A 180 7.35 3.18 27.76
N THR A 181 6.90 4.42 27.63
CA THR A 181 5.57 4.88 28.06
C THR A 181 4.96 5.76 26.99
N VAL A 182 3.71 5.47 26.65
CA VAL A 182 2.93 6.28 25.70
C VAL A 182 2.70 7.67 26.32
N PRO A 183 2.95 8.77 25.60
CA PRO A 183 2.71 10.12 26.10
C PRO A 183 1.27 10.33 26.57
N GLU A 184 1.07 11.07 27.67
CA GLU A 184 -0.27 11.33 28.25
C GLU A 184 -1.22 12.04 27.27
N HIS A 185 -0.67 12.80 26.32
CA HIS A 185 -1.41 13.53 25.30
C HIS A 185 -1.50 12.77 23.96
N ALA A 186 -1.06 11.51 23.91
CA ALA A 186 -1.24 10.68 22.72
C ALA A 186 -2.73 10.47 22.46
N ILE A 187 -3.11 10.47 21.19
CA ILE A 187 -4.49 10.31 20.75
C ILE A 187 -4.59 9.11 19.82
N THR A 188 -5.76 8.48 19.81
CA THR A 188 -6.01 7.36 18.89
C THR A 188 -6.20 7.86 17.45
N THR A 189 -6.06 6.96 16.47
CA THR A 189 -6.37 7.27 15.07
C THR A 189 -7.82 7.75 14.90
N ASN A 190 -8.76 7.19 15.68
CA ASN A 190 -10.16 7.61 15.67
C ASN A 190 -10.33 9.03 16.22
N GLU A 191 -9.68 9.35 17.34
CA GLU A 191 -9.69 10.70 17.91
C GLU A 191 -9.09 11.72 16.95
N LEU A 192 -7.97 11.38 16.30
CA LEU A 192 -7.38 12.22 15.27
C LEU A 192 -8.35 12.43 14.09
N ALA A 193 -8.99 11.37 13.60
CA ALA A 193 -9.98 11.47 12.52
C ALA A 193 -11.19 12.34 12.91
N MET A 194 -11.69 12.23 14.16
CA MET A 194 -12.75 13.08 14.69
C MET A 194 -12.32 14.56 14.76
N ARG A 195 -11.09 14.83 15.22
CA ARG A 195 -10.54 16.21 15.27
C ARG A 195 -10.40 16.81 13.89
N LEU A 196 -9.87 16.06 12.93
CA LEU A 196 -9.66 16.54 11.55
C LEU A 196 -10.98 16.75 10.80
N SER A 197 -11.95 15.86 11.00
CA SER A 197 -13.26 15.94 10.31
C SER A 197 -14.26 16.87 10.99
N GLY A 198 -14.04 17.22 12.26
CA GLY A 198 -15.02 17.92 13.10
C GLY A 198 -16.24 17.07 13.46
N LYS A 199 -16.26 15.79 13.09
CA LYS A 199 -17.36 14.85 13.38
C LYS A 199 -17.06 14.07 14.65
N ARG A 200 -18.09 13.75 15.41
CA ARG A 200 -18.01 12.84 16.56
C ARG A 200 -18.80 11.58 16.26
N PHE A 201 -18.23 10.44 16.60
CA PHE A 201 -18.88 9.15 16.48
C PHE A 201 -18.55 8.30 17.71
N PRO A 202 -19.49 7.47 18.18
CA PRO A 202 -19.21 6.47 19.19
C PRO A 202 -18.09 5.51 18.77
N ASP A 203 -17.32 4.99 19.72
CA ASP A 203 -16.22 4.07 19.46
C ASP A 203 -16.69 2.68 18.97
N ASP A 204 -17.96 2.35 19.16
CA ASP A 204 -18.57 1.07 18.76
C ASP A 204 -19.16 1.08 17.35
N VAL A 205 -19.09 2.21 16.62
CA VAL A 205 -19.58 2.31 15.23
C VAL A 205 -18.83 1.33 14.33
N GLN A 206 -19.57 0.48 13.64
CA GLN A 206 -19.03 -0.49 12.71
C GLN A 206 -19.17 0.00 11.27
N LEU A 207 -18.38 -0.58 10.35
CA LEU A 207 -18.42 -0.19 8.94
C LEU A 207 -19.81 -0.35 8.32
N TRP A 208 -20.53 -1.40 8.70
CA TRP A 208 -21.89 -1.68 8.22
C TRP A 208 -22.97 -0.73 8.76
N ASP A 209 -22.66 0.07 9.79
CA ASP A 209 -23.59 1.12 10.25
C ASP A 209 -23.52 2.35 9.33
N VAL A 210 -22.39 2.54 8.64
CA VAL A 210 -22.14 3.64 7.69
C VAL A 210 -22.43 3.21 6.25
N TYR A 211 -22.08 1.97 5.92
CA TYR A 211 -22.29 1.34 4.61
C TYR A 211 -23.12 0.06 4.80
N PRO A 212 -24.44 0.18 5.01
CA PRO A 212 -25.30 -0.97 5.24
C PRO A 212 -25.32 -1.85 3.99
N PRO A 213 -25.00 -3.16 4.11
CA PRO A 213 -25.13 -4.12 3.03
C PRO A 213 -26.50 -4.07 2.36
N LYS A 214 -26.55 -3.89 1.03
CA LYS A 214 -27.82 -4.00 0.29
C LYS A 214 -28.19 -5.47 0.19
N GLN A 215 -29.17 -5.91 0.98
CA GLN A 215 -29.64 -7.28 0.94
C GLN A 215 -31.05 -7.38 0.36
N THR A 216 -31.25 -8.33 -0.55
CA THR A 216 -32.57 -8.80 -1.00
C THR A 216 -32.67 -10.29 -0.68
N GLY A 217 -33.51 -10.67 0.31
CA GLY A 217 -33.76 -12.08 0.64
C GLY A 217 -33.45 -12.47 2.07
N ALA A 218 -32.94 -13.69 2.27
CA ALA A 218 -32.67 -14.29 3.58
C ALA A 218 -31.62 -13.49 4.38
N PRO A 219 -31.61 -13.55 5.73
CA PRO A 219 -30.67 -12.83 6.58
C PRO A 219 -29.20 -13.16 6.26
N ILE A 220 -28.29 -12.21 6.47
CA ILE A 220 -26.84 -12.45 6.37
C ILE A 220 -26.44 -13.47 7.45
N ASP A 221 -25.80 -14.56 7.04
CA ASP A 221 -25.15 -15.48 7.97
C ASP A 221 -23.97 -14.77 8.63
N GLU A 222 -23.93 -14.73 9.96
CA GLU A 222 -22.84 -14.09 10.72
C GLU A 222 -21.61 -15.01 10.86
N ALA A 223 -21.61 -16.19 10.24
CA ALA A 223 -20.44 -17.05 10.14
C ALA A 223 -19.24 -16.30 9.53
N ALA A 224 -18.06 -16.55 10.07
CA ALA A 224 -16.82 -15.94 9.61
C ALA A 224 -16.21 -16.73 8.44
N LEU A 225 -15.89 -16.04 7.34
CA LEU A 225 -14.97 -16.53 6.31
C LEU A 225 -13.58 -15.98 6.58
N LEU A 226 -12.56 -16.84 6.68
CA LEU A 226 -11.14 -16.45 6.73
C LEU A 226 -10.88 -15.23 7.65
N ASN A 227 -11.48 -15.26 8.86
CA ASN A 227 -11.39 -14.24 9.91
C ASN A 227 -12.20 -12.94 9.71
N CYS A 228 -13.26 -12.93 8.89
CA CYS A 228 -14.14 -11.77 8.69
C CYS A 228 -15.62 -12.18 8.57
N SER A 229 -16.55 -11.40 9.14
CA SER A 229 -17.99 -11.67 9.00
C SER A 229 -18.48 -11.31 7.60
N HIS A 230 -19.48 -12.03 7.08
CA HIS A 230 -20.10 -11.68 5.80
C HIS A 230 -20.63 -10.24 5.78
N ARG A 231 -21.15 -9.77 6.92
CA ARG A 231 -21.64 -8.40 7.07
C ARG A 231 -20.53 -7.37 6.86
N GLN A 232 -19.34 -7.62 7.40
CA GLN A 232 -18.18 -6.77 7.20
C GLN A 232 -17.73 -6.76 5.73
N VAL A 233 -17.62 -7.92 5.10
CA VAL A 233 -17.25 -8.03 3.68
C VAL A 233 -18.23 -7.25 2.78
N LEU A 234 -19.54 -7.40 3.01
CA LEU A 234 -20.55 -6.71 2.22
C LEU A 234 -20.52 -5.19 2.46
N ALA A 235 -20.29 -4.75 3.69
CA ALA A 235 -20.14 -3.34 4.00
C ALA A 235 -18.89 -2.73 3.35
N GLN A 236 -17.78 -3.48 3.29
CA GLN A 236 -16.60 -3.07 2.53
C GLN A 236 -16.94 -2.89 1.05
N PHE A 237 -17.63 -3.85 0.45
CA PHE A 237 -18.07 -3.76 -0.94
C PHE A 237 -18.94 -2.52 -1.18
N GLU A 238 -19.95 -2.26 -0.33
CA GLU A 238 -20.79 -1.07 -0.44
C GLU A 238 -20.02 0.23 -0.24
N ALA A 239 -18.94 0.24 0.56
CA ALA A 239 -18.11 1.42 0.74
C ALA A 239 -17.38 1.81 -0.56
N PHE A 240 -16.94 0.85 -1.36
CA PHE A 240 -16.24 1.11 -2.62
C PHE A 240 -17.15 1.63 -3.74
N LEU A 241 -18.46 1.38 -3.66
CA LEU A 241 -19.42 1.73 -4.70
C LEU A 241 -19.94 3.15 -4.52
N LYS A 242 -20.02 3.87 -5.64
CA LYS A 242 -20.63 5.20 -5.71
C LYS A 242 -22.08 5.16 -5.23
N LYS A 243 -22.40 5.98 -4.23
CA LYS A 243 -23.79 6.22 -3.79
C LYS A 243 -24.57 7.16 -4.73
#